data_AF-A0A0Q4EJ39-F1
#
_entry.id   AF-A0A0Q4EJ39-F1
#
_cell.length_a   1.000
_cell.length_b   1.000
_cell.length_c   1.000
_cell.angle_alpha   90.00
_cell.angle_beta   90.00
_cell.angle_gamma   90.00
#
_symmetry.space_group_name_H-M   'P 1'
#
loop_
_entity.id
_entity.type
_entity.pdbx_description
1 polymer ?
#
loop_
_entity_poly.entity_id
_entity_poly.type
_entity_poly.pdbx_seq_one_letter_code
_entity_poly.pdbx_strand_id
1 'polypeptide(L)'
;MRIQNFTTEHFLLYTVTFIAGGLIFLLIRKLTDHSSEPPSVPVSPNTMPEILIRNMISNYRRNQLAAIQNSLQITDAQSVSFDIRTLKNFIYSIENESRKRNSSVDEKDLGIRFYYAAYPEDLSAPDFDSVDKNYAKKHTLIMIPTLSRLDETGNYMDFDFNPLDGSTYIQGREKTSQPETRMMAVSSKSSSEVLAQNHGGLIPPDSIVTQNY
;
A
#
# COMPACT_ATOMS: atom_id res chain seq x y z
N MET A 1 -38.72 39.31 -35.32
CA MET A 1 -37.32 38.93 -34.99
C MET A 1 -36.62 40.19 -34.51
N ARG A 2 -36.51 40.38 -33.18
CA ARG A 2 -36.03 41.64 -32.58
C ARG A 2 -34.53 41.51 -32.34
N ILE A 3 -33.72 42.17 -33.15
CA ILE A 3 -32.27 42.25 -32.96
C ILE A 3 -32.06 43.20 -31.77
N GLN A 4 -31.66 42.66 -30.62
CA GLN A 4 -31.24 43.49 -29.49
C GLN A 4 -29.93 44.19 -29.87
N ASN A 5 -29.95 45.52 -29.90
CA ASN A 5 -28.75 46.31 -30.13
C ASN A 5 -27.79 46.11 -28.95
N PHE A 6 -26.67 45.47 -29.21
CA PHE A 6 -25.60 45.26 -28.25
C PHE A 6 -24.94 46.62 -27.97
N THR A 7 -25.30 47.26 -26.86
CA THR A 7 -24.71 48.53 -26.44
C THR A 7 -23.29 48.33 -25.92
N THR A 8 -22.45 49.34 -26.07
CA THR A 8 -21.04 49.33 -25.64
C THR A 8 -20.86 48.96 -24.16
N GLU A 9 -21.86 49.27 -23.34
CA GLU A 9 -21.91 48.93 -21.91
C GLU A 9 -22.03 47.42 -21.67
N HIS A 10 -22.83 46.71 -22.48
CA HIS A 10 -22.91 45.25 -22.39
C HIS A 10 -21.59 44.61 -22.80
N PHE A 11 -20.95 45.11 -23.86
CA PHE A 11 -19.63 44.64 -24.27
C PHE A 11 -18.62 44.78 -23.14
N LEU A 12 -18.49 45.97 -22.53
CA LEU A 12 -17.59 46.23 -21.40
C LEU A 12 -17.88 45.31 -20.19
N LEU A 13 -19.15 45.11 -19.84
CA LEU A 13 -19.53 44.22 -18.74
C LEU A 13 -19.10 42.77 -19.00
N TYR A 14 -19.31 42.26 -20.21
CA TYR A 14 -18.88 40.91 -20.58
C TYR A 14 -17.37 40.77 -20.56
N THR A 15 -16.61 41.75 -21.05
CA THR A 15 -15.13 41.70 -21.02
C THR A 15 -14.61 41.64 -19.58
N VAL A 16 -15.17 42.45 -18.68
CA VAL A 16 -14.78 42.45 -17.25
C VAL A 16 -15.09 41.10 -16.59
N THR A 17 -16.28 40.53 -16.82
CA THR A 17 -16.64 39.21 -16.26
C THR A 17 -15.76 38.08 -16.80
N PHE A 18 -15.38 38.12 -18.08
CA PHE A 18 -14.50 37.12 -18.68
C PHE A 18 -13.07 37.21 -18.11
N ILE A 19 -12.54 38.42 -17.95
CA ILE A 19 -11.22 38.65 -17.33
C ILE A 19 -11.22 38.22 -15.86
N ALA A 20 -12.26 38.57 -15.10
CA ALA A 20 -12.40 38.17 -13.70
C ALA A 20 -12.52 36.65 -13.56
N GLY A 21 -13.31 35.99 -14.42
CA GLY A 21 -13.42 34.53 -14.48
C GLY A 21 -12.10 33.85 -14.82
N GLY A 22 -11.34 34.40 -15.77
CA GLY A 22 -10.00 33.92 -16.12
C GLY A 22 -9.00 34.05 -14.96
N LEU A 23 -9.03 35.18 -14.24
CA LEU A 23 -8.20 35.38 -13.05
C LEU A 23 -8.56 34.42 -11.91
N ILE A 24 -9.85 34.20 -11.66
CA ILE A 24 -10.32 33.23 -10.67
C ILE A 24 -9.90 31.82 -11.07
N PHE A 25 -10.03 31.45 -12.35
CA PHE A 25 -9.56 30.15 -12.85
C PHE A 25 -8.05 29.96 -12.69
N LEU A 26 -7.25 31.00 -12.96
CA LEU A 26 -5.80 30.97 -12.75
C LEU A 26 -5.44 30.87 -11.26
N LEU A 27 -6.17 31.53 -10.38
CA LEU A 27 -5.99 31.42 -8.93
C LEU A 27 -6.36 30.02 -8.42
N ILE A 28 -7.48 29.46 -8.87
CA ILE A 28 -7.89 28.09 -8.52
C ILE A 28 -6.83 27.11 -9.02
N ARG A 29 -6.40 27.21 -10.29
CA ARG A 29 -5.35 26.35 -10.83
C ARG A 29 -4.04 26.47 -10.06
N LYS A 30 -3.62 27.69 -9.70
CA LYS A 30 -2.41 27.92 -8.91
C LYS A 30 -2.52 27.38 -7.48
N LEU A 31 -3.71 27.39 -6.90
CA LEU A 31 -4.00 26.78 -5.59
C LEU A 31 -4.03 25.24 -5.68
N THR A 32 -4.52 24.68 -6.80
CA THR A 32 -4.53 23.22 -7.03
C THR A 32 -3.13 22.69 -7.37
N ASP A 33 -2.30 23.44 -8.09
CA ASP A 33 -0.93 23.06 -8.46
C ASP A 33 0.05 23.08 -7.26
N HIS A 34 -0.32 23.72 -6.13
CA HIS A 34 0.56 23.87 -4.96
C HIS A 34 0.48 22.72 -3.93
N SER A 35 -0.34 21.69 -4.16
CA SER A 35 -0.67 20.65 -3.17
C SER A 35 0.06 19.32 -3.34
N SER A 36 1.12 19.23 -4.14
CA SER A 36 1.96 18.04 -4.19
C SER A 36 3.40 18.45 -4.29
N GLU A 37 4.06 18.64 -3.14
CA GLU A 37 5.52 18.53 -3.13
C GLU A 37 5.86 17.14 -3.70
N PRO A 38 6.71 17.05 -4.73
CA PRO A 38 7.16 15.76 -5.21
C PRO A 38 7.83 15.02 -4.04
N PRO A 39 7.70 13.68 -3.96
CA PRO A 39 8.33 12.90 -2.90
C PRO A 39 9.81 13.30 -2.82
N SER A 40 10.26 13.65 -1.62
CA SER A 40 11.60 14.19 -1.41
C SER A 40 12.61 13.21 -2.00
N VAL A 41 13.30 13.61 -3.07
CA VAL A 41 14.32 12.76 -3.69
C VAL A 41 15.39 12.53 -2.63
N PRO A 42 15.66 11.27 -2.23
CA PRO A 42 16.62 11.00 -1.18
C PRO A 42 17.99 11.53 -1.62
N VAL A 43 18.62 12.33 -0.75
CA VAL A 43 19.92 13.00 -1.01
C VAL A 43 21.02 11.97 -1.32
N SER A 44 20.88 10.75 -0.79
CA SER A 44 21.70 9.59 -1.11
C SER A 44 20.85 8.31 -1.03
N PRO A 45 21.22 7.25 -1.76
CA PRO A 45 20.59 5.95 -1.61
C PRO A 45 20.73 5.40 -0.18
N ASN A 46 19.72 4.69 0.30
CA ASN A 46 19.85 3.88 1.51
C ASN A 46 20.86 2.76 1.25
N THR A 47 21.86 2.62 2.11
CA THR A 47 22.92 1.62 1.97
C THR A 47 23.12 0.85 3.28
N MET A 48 23.61 -0.39 3.16
CA MET A 48 23.95 -1.26 4.29
C MET A 48 25.26 -2.00 3.98
N PRO A 49 26.16 -2.21 4.95
CA PRO A 49 27.41 -2.95 4.73
C PRO A 49 27.15 -4.38 4.27
N GLU A 50 27.86 -4.84 3.23
CA GLU A 50 27.71 -6.19 2.69
C GLU A 50 27.90 -7.29 3.75
N ILE A 51 28.91 -7.13 4.61
CA ILE A 51 29.22 -8.09 5.68
C ILE A 51 28.03 -8.21 6.65
N LEU A 52 27.36 -7.10 6.96
CA LEU A 52 26.18 -7.11 7.83
C LEU A 52 25.04 -7.89 7.18
N ILE A 53 24.75 -7.63 5.91
CA ILE A 53 23.71 -8.33 5.13
C ILE A 53 23.98 -9.85 5.13
N ARG A 54 25.20 -10.25 4.78
CA ARG A 54 25.61 -11.67 4.74
C ARG A 54 25.47 -12.35 6.10
N ASN A 55 25.88 -11.67 7.16
CA ASN A 55 25.78 -12.20 8.53
C ASN A 55 24.32 -12.38 8.97
N MET A 56 23.46 -11.39 8.70
CA MET A 56 22.04 -11.47 9.03
C MET A 56 21.34 -12.61 8.27
N ILE A 57 21.56 -12.74 6.96
CA ILE A 57 21.00 -13.82 6.14
C ILE A 57 21.50 -15.19 6.62
N SER A 58 22.80 -15.31 6.89
CA SER A 58 23.39 -16.57 7.36
C SER A 58 22.87 -16.96 8.74
N ASN A 59 22.68 -15.99 9.63
CA ASN A 59 22.13 -16.21 10.96
C ASN A 59 20.66 -16.68 10.89
N TYR A 60 19.84 -16.08 10.03
CA TYR A 60 18.46 -16.53 9.80
C TYR A 60 18.42 -17.98 9.29
N ARG A 61 19.23 -18.28 8.26
CA ARG A 61 19.29 -19.62 7.65
C ARG A 61 19.71 -20.70 8.65
N ARG A 62 20.70 -20.41 9.50
CA ARG A 62 21.24 -21.39 10.46
C ARG A 62 20.32 -21.63 11.66
N ASN A 63 19.50 -20.65 12.03
CA ASN A 63 18.68 -20.72 13.23
C ASN A 63 17.20 -20.86 12.87
N GLN A 64 16.52 -19.76 12.53
CA GLN A 64 15.06 -19.74 12.33
C GLN A 64 14.63 -20.70 11.23
N LEU A 65 15.24 -20.61 10.04
CA LEU A 65 14.89 -21.47 8.92
C LEU A 65 15.19 -22.94 9.22
N ALA A 66 16.35 -23.25 9.79
CA ALA A 66 16.71 -24.61 10.17
C ALA A 66 15.72 -25.20 11.19
N ALA A 67 15.31 -24.42 12.19
CA ALA A 67 14.32 -24.85 13.18
C ALA A 67 12.96 -25.15 12.53
N ILE A 68 12.50 -24.28 11.63
CA ILE A 68 11.25 -24.47 10.88
C ILE A 68 11.32 -25.73 10.02
N GLN A 69 12.36 -25.85 9.18
CA GLN A 69 12.52 -26.96 8.26
C GLN A 69 12.62 -28.31 9.00
N ASN A 70 13.38 -28.37 10.10
CA ASN A 70 13.52 -29.59 10.89
C ASN A 70 12.23 -29.97 11.62
N SER A 71 11.48 -28.98 12.11
CA SER A 71 10.21 -29.22 12.83
C SER A 71 9.11 -29.69 11.86
N LEU A 72 8.99 -29.02 10.72
CA LEU A 72 7.92 -29.25 9.75
C LEU A 72 8.27 -30.31 8.70
N GLN A 73 9.53 -30.75 8.63
CA GLN A 73 10.06 -31.70 7.65
C GLN A 73 9.80 -31.26 6.19
N ILE A 74 10.05 -29.97 5.92
CA ILE A 74 9.87 -29.35 4.59
C ILE A 74 11.13 -28.62 4.13
N THR A 75 11.20 -28.35 2.82
CA THR A 75 12.08 -27.32 2.26
C THR A 75 11.31 -26.03 2.15
N ASP A 76 11.60 -25.11 3.05
CA ASP A 76 10.86 -23.86 3.18
C ASP A 76 11.46 -22.73 2.33
N ALA A 77 10.66 -21.70 2.06
CA ALA A 77 11.10 -20.52 1.34
C ALA A 77 12.13 -19.72 2.17
N GLN A 78 13.19 -19.30 1.51
CA GLN A 78 14.29 -18.54 2.12
C GLN A 78 14.19 -17.04 1.85
N SER A 79 13.52 -16.66 0.76
CA SER A 79 13.23 -15.28 0.42
C SER A 79 12.03 -15.19 -0.52
N VAL A 80 11.38 -14.04 -0.51
CA VAL A 80 10.33 -13.65 -1.46
C VAL A 80 10.90 -12.53 -2.33
N SER A 81 10.70 -12.61 -3.64
CA SER A 81 11.11 -11.57 -4.58
C SER A 81 9.90 -10.99 -5.29
N PHE A 82 9.78 -9.67 -5.35
CA PHE A 82 8.75 -8.96 -6.11
C PHE A 82 9.40 -8.19 -7.26
N ASP A 83 8.76 -8.19 -8.43
CA ASP A 83 9.20 -7.31 -9.50
C ASP A 83 8.86 -5.84 -9.16
N ILE A 84 9.71 -4.93 -9.62
CA ILE A 84 9.59 -3.50 -9.32
C ILE A 84 8.27 -2.92 -9.84
N ARG A 85 7.73 -3.46 -10.95
CA ARG A 85 6.47 -2.97 -11.53
C ARG A 85 5.30 -3.29 -10.61
N THR A 86 5.24 -4.50 -10.06
CA THR A 86 4.24 -4.91 -9.08
C THR A 86 4.31 -4.02 -7.83
N LEU A 87 5.49 -3.79 -7.28
CA LEU A 87 5.63 -2.90 -6.11
C LEU A 87 5.16 -1.47 -6.40
N LYS A 88 5.56 -0.89 -7.53
CA LYS A 88 5.14 0.46 -7.93
C LYS A 88 3.62 0.56 -8.12
N ASN A 89 3.01 -0.43 -8.78
CA ASN A 89 1.57 -0.45 -8.98
C ASN A 89 0.82 -0.59 -7.66
N PHE A 90 1.33 -1.39 -6.73
CA PHE A 90 0.74 -1.55 -5.41
C PHE A 90 0.79 -0.24 -4.62
N ILE A 91 1.95 0.40 -4.54
CA ILE A 91 2.13 1.72 -3.90
C ILE A 91 1.20 2.76 -4.53
N TYR A 92 1.18 2.85 -5.87
CA TYR A 92 0.29 3.77 -6.59
C TYR A 92 -1.18 3.54 -6.26
N SER A 93 -1.60 2.28 -6.14
CA SER A 93 -2.99 1.94 -5.81
C SER A 93 -3.34 2.38 -4.39
N ILE A 94 -2.43 2.20 -3.41
CA ILE A 94 -2.62 2.69 -2.04
C ILE A 94 -2.82 4.21 -2.03
N GLU A 95 -1.92 4.95 -2.67
CA GLU A 95 -1.97 6.41 -2.72
C GLU A 95 -3.25 6.91 -3.39
N ASN A 96 -3.57 6.38 -4.57
CA ASN A 96 -4.67 6.83 -5.39
C ASN A 96 -6.03 6.53 -4.74
N GLU A 97 -6.24 5.28 -4.27
CA GLU A 97 -7.49 4.93 -3.60
C GLU A 97 -7.65 5.68 -2.28
N SER A 98 -6.56 5.94 -1.56
CA SER A 98 -6.61 6.77 -0.35
C SER A 98 -6.99 8.20 -0.60
N ARG A 99 -6.39 8.84 -1.61
CA ARG A 99 -6.70 10.23 -1.94
C ARG A 99 -8.11 10.40 -2.48
N LYS A 100 -8.65 9.42 -3.20
CA LYS A 100 -10.05 9.39 -3.67
C LYS A 100 -11.05 9.35 -2.51
N ARG A 101 -10.74 8.60 -1.44
CA ARG A 101 -11.62 8.42 -0.28
C ARG A 101 -11.50 9.56 0.72
N ASN A 102 -10.28 10.01 1.00
CA ASN A 102 -10.00 11.09 1.91
C ASN A 102 -8.85 11.97 1.36
N SER A 103 -9.21 13.15 0.86
CA SER A 103 -8.26 14.12 0.32
C SER A 103 -7.30 14.71 1.36
N SER A 104 -7.54 14.46 2.66
CA SER A 104 -6.63 14.88 3.73
C SER A 104 -5.49 13.89 3.98
N VAL A 105 -5.51 12.70 3.37
CA VAL A 105 -4.44 11.70 3.51
C VAL A 105 -3.32 12.05 2.55
N ASP A 106 -2.14 12.23 3.11
CA ASP A 106 -0.90 12.54 2.39
C ASP A 106 -0.02 11.28 2.30
N GLU A 107 0.92 11.25 1.35
CA GLU A 107 1.87 10.14 1.15
C GLU A 107 2.67 9.84 2.42
N LYS A 108 3.05 10.87 3.16
CA LYS A 108 3.77 10.74 4.45
C LYS A 108 2.97 10.00 5.53
N ASP A 109 1.65 9.96 5.41
CA ASP A 109 0.80 9.26 6.35
C ASP A 109 0.66 7.78 5.95
N LEU A 110 1.07 7.40 4.73
CA LEU A 110 0.91 6.06 4.20
C LEU A 110 2.17 5.22 4.42
N GLY A 111 1.95 3.92 4.62
CA GLY A 111 3.03 2.94 4.71
C GLY A 111 2.58 1.56 4.25
N ILE A 112 3.50 0.59 4.36
CA ILE A 112 3.26 -0.81 4.06
C ILE A 112 3.82 -1.65 5.21
N ARG A 113 2.97 -2.50 5.79
CA ARG A 113 3.37 -3.53 6.75
C ARG A 113 3.53 -4.86 6.04
N PHE A 114 4.64 -5.53 6.32
CA PHE A 114 4.91 -6.88 5.85
C PHE A 114 4.55 -7.88 6.95
N TYR A 115 3.58 -8.74 6.68
CA TYR A 115 3.25 -9.88 7.53
C TYR A 115 4.01 -11.12 7.07
N TYR A 116 4.70 -11.77 8.00
CA TYR A 116 5.14 -13.14 7.83
C TYR A 116 3.92 -14.07 7.87
N ALA A 117 3.70 -14.79 6.78
CA ALA A 117 2.57 -15.70 6.63
C ALA A 117 3.05 -17.05 6.09
N ALA A 118 2.16 -18.04 6.03
CA ALA A 118 2.43 -19.32 5.40
C ALA A 118 1.20 -19.80 4.65
N TYR A 119 1.42 -20.53 3.57
CA TYR A 119 0.36 -21.26 2.90
C TYR A 119 -0.04 -22.48 3.73
N PRO A 120 -1.33 -22.87 3.73
CA PRO A 120 -1.76 -24.07 4.42
C PRO A 120 -1.15 -25.31 3.77
N GLU A 121 -1.23 -26.43 4.48
CA GLU A 121 -0.85 -27.74 3.94
C GLU A 121 -1.84 -28.21 2.87
N ASP A 122 -3.13 -28.00 3.12
CA ASP A 122 -4.19 -28.29 2.18
C ASP A 122 -4.58 -27.03 1.42
N LEU A 123 -4.23 -26.99 0.13
CA LEU A 123 -4.58 -25.92 -0.80
C LEU A 123 -5.87 -26.21 -1.58
N SER A 124 -6.65 -27.23 -1.21
CA SER A 124 -7.92 -27.56 -1.88
C SER A 124 -9.09 -26.67 -1.47
N ALA A 125 -8.91 -25.80 -0.48
CA ALA A 125 -9.89 -24.80 -0.13
C ALA A 125 -10.04 -23.77 -1.26
N PRO A 126 -11.27 -23.31 -1.58
CA PRO A 126 -11.53 -22.40 -2.70
C PRO A 126 -10.68 -21.13 -2.72
N ASP A 127 -10.30 -20.64 -1.55
CA ASP A 127 -9.47 -19.44 -1.38
C ASP A 127 -8.04 -19.60 -1.92
N PHE A 128 -7.59 -20.85 -2.17
CA PHE A 128 -6.25 -21.18 -2.64
C PHE A 128 -6.23 -21.90 -4.00
N ASP A 129 -7.35 -21.99 -4.72
CA ASP A 129 -7.46 -22.72 -5.99
C ASP A 129 -6.48 -22.24 -7.08
N SER A 130 -6.03 -20.98 -7.00
CA SER A 130 -5.09 -20.36 -7.93
C SER A 130 -3.61 -20.54 -7.53
N VAL A 131 -3.35 -21.09 -6.35
CA VAL A 131 -1.99 -21.25 -5.80
C VAL A 131 -1.41 -22.59 -6.25
N ASP A 132 -0.17 -22.57 -6.75
CA ASP A 132 0.55 -23.79 -7.10
C ASP A 132 0.74 -24.66 -5.84
N LYS A 133 0.44 -25.96 -5.96
CA LYS A 133 0.59 -26.95 -4.90
C LYS A 133 2.00 -26.98 -4.28
N ASN A 134 3.02 -26.59 -5.04
CA ASN A 134 4.40 -26.47 -4.58
C ASN A 134 4.61 -25.38 -3.51
N TYR A 135 3.61 -24.54 -3.26
CA TYR A 135 3.64 -23.49 -2.24
C TYR A 135 3.10 -23.99 -0.89
N ALA A 136 2.49 -25.18 -0.84
CA ALA A 136 1.92 -25.74 0.38
C ALA A 136 2.94 -25.72 1.53
N LYS A 137 2.50 -25.27 2.70
CA LYS A 137 3.29 -25.15 3.94
C LYS A 137 4.45 -24.14 3.91
N LYS A 138 4.73 -23.49 2.77
CA LYS A 138 5.87 -22.58 2.65
C LYS A 138 5.55 -21.21 3.23
N HIS A 139 6.55 -20.59 3.83
CA HIS A 139 6.48 -19.20 4.25
C HIS A 139 6.32 -18.26 3.06
N THR A 140 5.61 -17.16 3.31
CA THR A 140 5.36 -16.09 2.36
C THR A 140 5.28 -14.75 3.09
N LEU A 141 5.17 -13.68 2.32
CA LEU A 141 4.94 -12.34 2.81
C LEU A 141 3.63 -11.79 2.25
N ILE A 142 2.88 -11.10 3.09
CA ILE A 142 1.69 -10.33 2.70
C ILE A 142 1.95 -8.87 3.02
N MET A 143 1.84 -8.01 2.00
CA MET A 143 1.91 -6.57 2.13
C MET A 143 0.51 -6.00 2.38
N ILE A 144 0.37 -5.26 3.48
CA ILE A 144 -0.87 -4.60 3.89
C ILE A 144 -0.63 -3.08 4.01
N PRO A 145 -1.50 -2.23 3.45
CA PRO A 145 -1.40 -0.78 3.61
C PRO A 145 -1.55 -0.36 5.08
N THR A 146 -0.72 0.59 5.51
CA THR A 146 -0.81 1.22 6.82
C THR A 146 -1.03 2.71 6.71
N LEU A 147 -1.69 3.27 7.71
CA LEU A 147 -1.93 4.70 7.83
C LEU A 147 -1.44 5.15 9.20
N SER A 148 -0.62 6.20 9.24
CA SER A 148 -0.01 6.75 10.44
C SER A 148 -0.88 7.85 11.00
N ARG A 149 -1.32 7.73 12.26
CA ARG A 149 -2.13 8.74 12.93
C ARG A 149 -1.90 8.77 14.43
N LEU A 150 -2.38 9.83 15.06
CA LEU A 150 -2.40 9.97 16.51
C LEU A 150 -3.36 8.94 17.13
N ASP A 151 -2.84 8.19 18.09
CA ASP A 151 -3.63 7.33 18.97
C ASP A 151 -4.36 8.14 20.05
N GLU A 152 -5.11 7.45 20.93
CA GLU A 152 -5.82 8.08 22.06
C GLU A 152 -4.88 8.77 23.06
N THR A 153 -3.59 8.45 23.03
CA THR A 153 -2.55 9.02 23.92
C THR A 153 -1.77 10.17 23.27
N GLY A 154 -2.06 10.50 22.01
CA GLY A 154 -1.39 11.55 21.25
C GLY A 154 -0.06 11.13 20.62
N ASN A 155 0.22 9.83 20.50
CA ASN A 155 1.40 9.29 19.82
C ASN A 155 1.06 8.83 18.40
N TYR A 156 1.99 9.02 17.45
CA TYR A 156 1.81 8.48 16.09
C TYR A 156 1.98 6.96 16.10
N MET A 157 0.97 6.26 15.57
CA MET A 157 0.99 4.82 15.37
C MET A 157 0.49 4.47 13.97
N ASP A 158 1.13 3.47 13.37
CA ASP A 158 0.71 2.90 12.09
C ASP A 158 -0.34 1.82 12.32
N PHE A 159 -1.52 2.00 11.74
CA PHE A 159 -2.58 0.99 11.76
C PHE A 159 -2.83 0.44 10.36
N ASP A 160 -3.16 -0.84 10.29
CA ASP A 160 -3.54 -1.48 9.03
C ASP A 160 -4.93 -1.00 8.64
N PHE A 161 -5.11 -0.69 7.36
CA PHE A 161 -6.39 -0.25 6.82
C PHE A 161 -6.57 -0.77 5.39
N ASN A 162 -7.80 -0.73 4.88
CA ASN A 162 -8.09 -1.09 3.49
C ASN A 162 -8.46 0.18 2.72
N PRO A 163 -7.61 0.67 1.80
CA PRO A 163 -7.91 1.85 1.01
C PRO A 163 -9.24 1.83 0.25
N LEU A 164 -9.75 0.63 -0.05
CA LEU A 164 -11.02 0.46 -0.75
C LEU A 164 -12.23 0.66 0.17
N ASP A 165 -12.05 0.55 1.48
CA ASP A 165 -13.11 0.63 2.48
C ASP A 165 -12.96 1.87 3.38
N GLY A 166 -13.87 2.83 3.17
CA GLY A 166 -13.95 4.08 3.92
C GLY A 166 -14.10 3.90 5.44
N SER A 167 -14.67 2.79 5.90
CA SER A 167 -14.83 2.51 7.34
C SER A 167 -13.49 2.27 8.04
N THR A 168 -12.49 1.78 7.30
CA THR A 168 -11.15 1.52 7.84
C THR A 168 -10.33 2.80 8.04
N TYR A 169 -10.80 3.93 7.50
CA TYR A 169 -10.22 5.26 7.73
C TYR A 169 -10.71 5.91 9.02
N ILE A 170 -11.61 5.31 9.81
CA ILE A 170 -12.13 5.95 11.02
C ILE A 170 -11.97 4.99 12.20
N GLN A 171 -10.99 5.25 13.06
CA GLN A 171 -11.02 4.76 14.43
C GLN A 171 -11.43 5.90 15.36
N GLY A 172 -12.56 5.69 16.04
CA GLY A 172 -13.11 6.64 16.98
C GLY A 172 -14.64 6.62 16.98
N ARG A 173 -15.25 5.55 17.52
CA ARG A 173 -16.51 5.63 18.31
C ARG A 173 -17.06 4.32 18.87
N GLU A 174 -16.55 3.15 18.49
CA GLU A 174 -16.95 1.91 19.18
C GLU A 174 -15.83 1.41 20.09
N LYS A 175 -16.00 1.70 21.38
CA LYS A 175 -15.30 1.02 22.47
C LYS A 175 -15.68 -0.46 22.46
N THR A 176 -15.06 -1.27 21.61
CA THR A 176 -15.02 -2.71 21.84
C THR A 176 -13.79 -3.00 22.68
N SER A 177 -14.06 -3.42 23.91
CA SER A 177 -13.15 -3.74 25.00
C SER A 177 -12.27 -4.96 24.72
N GLN A 178 -11.39 -4.90 23.72
CA GLN A 178 -10.27 -5.83 23.57
C GLN A 178 -9.04 -5.11 23.00
N PRO A 179 -7.87 -5.18 23.67
CA PRO A 179 -6.62 -4.66 23.17
C PRO A 179 -6.01 -5.69 22.23
N GLU A 180 -6.66 -5.90 21.09
CA GLU A 180 -6.05 -6.64 20.01
C GLU A 180 -5.92 -5.66 18.86
N THR A 181 -4.71 -5.56 18.32
CA THR A 181 -4.34 -4.85 17.10
C THR A 181 -5.20 -5.38 15.95
N ARG A 182 -6.48 -4.99 15.91
CA ARG A 182 -7.42 -5.44 14.90
C ARG A 182 -6.90 -4.91 13.59
N MET A 183 -6.50 -5.83 12.71
CA MET A 183 -6.28 -5.55 11.31
C MET A 183 -7.60 -4.99 10.76
N MET A 184 -7.77 -3.67 10.71
CA MET A 184 -9.01 -3.06 10.23
C MET A 184 -9.24 -3.41 8.77
N ALA A 185 -8.16 -3.66 8.04
CA ALA A 185 -8.16 -4.23 6.70
C ALA A 185 -8.92 -5.58 6.60
N VAL A 186 -8.98 -6.38 7.67
CA VAL A 186 -9.52 -7.76 7.67
C VAL A 186 -10.71 -7.92 8.63
N SER A 187 -11.34 -6.82 9.06
CA SER A 187 -12.44 -6.91 10.02
C SER A 187 -13.64 -7.66 9.43
N SER A 188 -14.19 -8.60 10.22
CA SER A 188 -15.22 -9.59 9.84
C SER A 188 -16.58 -9.05 9.39
N LYS A 189 -16.72 -7.72 9.24
CA LYS A 189 -17.93 -7.06 8.73
C LYS A 189 -17.79 -6.55 7.30
N SER A 190 -16.59 -6.57 6.70
CA SER A 190 -16.42 -6.19 5.31
C SER A 190 -16.41 -7.42 4.42
N SER A 191 -17.49 -7.60 3.65
CA SER A 191 -17.54 -8.53 2.51
C SER A 191 -16.79 -7.98 1.28
N SER A 192 -15.87 -7.01 1.46
CA SER A 192 -15.17 -6.34 0.38
C SER A 192 -13.75 -6.87 0.23
N GLU A 193 -13.28 -6.88 -1.02
CA GLU A 193 -11.89 -7.18 -1.35
C GLU A 193 -10.95 -6.26 -0.56
N VAL A 194 -9.89 -6.86 0.00
CA VAL A 194 -8.85 -6.12 0.72
C VAL A 194 -7.75 -5.79 -0.25
N LEU A 195 -7.38 -4.52 -0.35
CA LEU A 195 -6.18 -4.13 -1.09
C LEU A 195 -4.95 -4.64 -0.34
N ALA A 196 -4.38 -5.72 -0.85
CA ALA A 196 -3.22 -6.42 -0.31
C ALA A 196 -2.41 -7.00 -1.46
N GLN A 197 -1.12 -7.24 -1.23
CA GLN A 197 -0.27 -7.92 -2.20
C GLN A 197 0.45 -9.08 -1.52
N ASN A 198 0.15 -10.31 -1.95
CA ASN A 198 0.97 -11.47 -1.63
C ASN A 198 1.97 -11.75 -2.75
N HIS A 199 3.01 -12.50 -2.40
CA HIS A 199 4.09 -13.12 -3.19
C HIS A 199 4.53 -12.52 -4.55
N GLY A 200 5.84 -12.58 -4.79
CA GLY A 200 6.36 -12.86 -6.13
C GLY A 200 7.05 -14.22 -6.13
N GLY A 201 8.16 -14.42 -6.84
CA GLY A 201 8.84 -15.73 -6.87
C GLY A 201 9.38 -16.15 -5.49
N LEU A 202 9.04 -17.36 -5.02
CA LEU A 202 9.68 -17.97 -3.85
C LEU A 202 11.03 -18.59 -4.23
N ILE A 203 12.03 -18.45 -3.36
CA ILE A 203 13.36 -19.03 -3.57
C ILE A 203 13.69 -19.99 -2.40
N PRO A 204 14.15 -21.22 -2.67
CA PRO A 204 14.41 -21.80 -4.00
C PRO A 204 13.11 -22.09 -4.79
N PRO A 205 13.12 -21.95 -6.12
CA PRO A 205 12.03 -22.45 -6.96
C PRO A 205 12.02 -23.98 -6.88
N ASP A 206 10.83 -24.58 -6.72
CA ASP A 206 10.71 -26.05 -6.60
C ASP A 206 11.02 -26.81 -7.89
N SER A 207 11.26 -26.11 -9.00
CA SER A 207 11.99 -26.69 -10.11
C SER A 207 13.47 -26.42 -9.93
N ILE A 208 14.25 -27.49 -9.70
CA ILE A 208 15.70 -27.51 -9.93
C ILE A 208 15.92 -27.25 -11.43
N VAL A 209 15.82 -26.00 -11.87
CA VAL A 209 16.46 -25.57 -13.11
C VAL A 209 17.82 -25.08 -12.66
N THR A 210 18.79 -25.98 -12.76
CA THR A 210 20.21 -25.70 -12.66
C THR A 210 20.54 -24.46 -13.48
N GLN A 211 20.62 -23.30 -12.83
CA GLN A 211 21.25 -22.14 -13.45
C GLN A 211 22.76 -22.35 -13.30
N ASN A 212 23.37 -22.85 -14.36
CA ASN A 212 24.81 -22.76 -14.54
C ASN A 212 25.18 -21.28 -14.61
N TYR A 213 26.10 -20.88 -13.74
CA TYR A 213 26.85 -19.62 -13.86
C TYR A 213 27.76 -19.66 -15.09
#